data_AF-A0A8S8Y0Q0-F1
#
_entry.id   AF-A0A8S8Y0Q0-F1
#
_cell.length_a   1.000
_cell.length_b   1.000
_cell.length_c   1.000
_cell.angle_alpha   90.00
_cell.angle_beta   90.00
_cell.angle_gamma   90.00
#
_symmetry.space_group_name_H-M   'P 1'
#
loop_
_entity.id
_entity.type
_entity.pdbx_description
1 polymer ?
#
loop_
_entity_poly.entity_id
_entity_poly.type
_entity_poly.pdbx_seq_one_letter_code
_entity_poly.pdbx_strand_id
1 'polypeptide(L)'
;MMLLTTLISETIVTPDDWGASNIYRGAVFNLAHNLGQMLWKRPQNRFEEAKNLYIVGGGTHPGSGLPTIFESARISSKLLLADLGLDPDWNGLSNWFPEVKKPKVSTQNSGSKKRSHASGEGHAA
;
A
#
# COMPACT_ATOMS: atom_id res chain seq x y z
N MET A 1 -44.93 -21.03 14.36
CA MET A 1 -44.70 -19.65 14.85
C MET A 1 -43.94 -19.72 16.16
N MET A 2 -42.64 -20.02 16.10
CA MET A 2 -41.75 -20.21 17.25
C MET A 2 -40.32 -20.17 16.68
N LEU A 3 -39.38 -19.46 17.34
CA LEU A 3 -37.96 -19.24 17.01
C LEU A 3 -37.55 -17.78 16.70
N LEU A 4 -37.98 -16.80 17.49
CA LEU A 4 -37.36 -15.44 17.48
C LEU A 4 -37.11 -14.87 18.89
N THR A 5 -37.05 -15.70 19.93
CA THR A 5 -37.15 -15.22 21.31
C THR A 5 -35.83 -14.88 22.01
N THR A 6 -34.68 -14.83 21.32
CA THR A 6 -33.42 -14.44 21.99
C THR A 6 -32.45 -13.64 21.12
N LEU A 7 -32.95 -12.65 20.37
CA LEU A 7 -32.09 -11.65 19.73
C LEU A 7 -31.93 -10.46 20.70
N ILE A 8 -30.74 -10.27 21.25
CA ILE A 8 -30.46 -9.25 22.29
C ILE A 8 -30.18 -7.87 21.66
N SER A 9 -29.54 -7.85 20.48
CA SER A 9 -29.28 -6.62 19.71
C SER A 9 -29.06 -6.95 18.24
N GLU A 10 -29.53 -6.08 17.35
CA GLU A 10 -29.29 -6.10 15.91
C GLU A 10 -28.66 -4.77 15.47
N THR A 11 -27.78 -4.79 14.47
CA THR A 11 -27.26 -3.57 13.84
C THR A 11 -27.28 -3.76 12.34
N ILE A 12 -27.89 -2.80 11.65
CA ILE A 12 -28.01 -2.79 10.19
C ILE A 12 -27.05 -1.73 9.67
N VAL A 13 -26.23 -2.11 8.70
CA VAL A 13 -25.32 -1.20 7.99
C VAL A 13 -25.61 -1.32 6.50
N THR A 14 -25.82 -0.19 5.86
CA THR A 14 -26.20 -0.04 4.45
C THR A 14 -25.09 0.66 3.68
N PRO A 15 -25.13 0.66 2.33
CA PRO A 15 -24.21 1.46 1.53
C PRO A 15 -24.23 2.96 1.87
N ASP A 16 -25.36 3.51 2.34
CA ASP A 16 -25.46 4.92 2.73
C ASP A 16 -24.66 5.21 4.01
N ASP A 17 -24.62 4.28 4.97
CA ASP A 17 -23.80 4.40 6.19
C ASP A 17 -22.30 4.42 5.85
N TRP A 18 -21.88 3.58 4.90
CA TRP A 18 -20.51 3.60 4.37
C TRP A 18 -20.22 4.89 3.60
N GLY A 19 -21.20 5.38 2.82
CA GLY A 19 -21.15 6.68 2.13
C GLY A 19 -20.91 7.83 3.09
N ALA A 20 -21.63 7.86 4.21
CA ALA A 20 -21.46 8.83 5.29
C ALA A 20 -20.09 8.72 5.99
N SER A 21 -19.46 7.54 5.92
CA SER A 21 -18.11 7.25 6.44
C SER A 21 -16.99 7.54 5.43
N ASN A 22 -17.24 8.40 4.44
CA ASN A 22 -16.30 8.77 3.38
C ASN A 22 -15.88 7.62 2.44
N ILE A 23 -16.67 6.55 2.36
CA ILE A 23 -16.49 5.52 1.34
C ILE A 23 -17.29 5.92 0.11
N TYR A 24 -16.61 6.26 -0.97
CA TYR A 24 -17.27 6.68 -2.22
C TYR A 24 -18.34 5.66 -2.66
N ARG A 25 -19.59 6.12 -2.77
CA ARG A 25 -20.77 5.29 -3.12
C ARG A 25 -21.00 4.06 -2.21
N GLY A 26 -20.46 4.06 -0.99
CA GLY A 26 -20.52 2.91 -0.09
C GLY A 26 -19.78 1.67 -0.60
N ALA A 27 -18.90 1.80 -1.60
CA ALA A 27 -18.20 0.69 -2.23
C ALA A 27 -17.04 0.20 -1.36
N VAL A 28 -17.33 -0.70 -0.42
CA VAL A 28 -16.34 -1.26 0.53
C VAL A 28 -15.20 -2.04 -0.16
N PHE A 29 -15.40 -2.49 -1.39
CA PHE A 29 -14.38 -3.13 -2.25
C PHE A 29 -13.91 -2.24 -3.41
N ASN A 30 -14.21 -0.95 -3.38
CA ASN A 30 -13.79 0.03 -4.39
C ASN A 30 -14.31 -0.35 -5.81
N LEU A 31 -13.45 -0.31 -6.84
CA LEU A 31 -13.79 -0.59 -8.25
C LEU A 31 -14.51 -1.94 -8.41
N ALA A 32 -15.51 -1.98 -9.31
CA ALA A 32 -16.28 -3.20 -9.54
C ALA A 32 -15.44 -4.27 -10.25
N HIS A 33 -15.78 -5.54 -9.98
CA HIS A 33 -15.08 -6.71 -10.52
C HIS A 33 -15.54 -7.05 -11.95
N ASN A 34 -15.45 -6.09 -12.87
CA ASN A 34 -15.62 -6.32 -14.30
C ASN A 34 -14.30 -6.13 -15.04
N LEU A 35 -14.12 -6.83 -16.16
CA LEU A 35 -12.90 -6.76 -16.97
C LEU A 35 -12.56 -5.34 -17.43
N GLY A 36 -13.55 -4.45 -17.53
CA GLY A 36 -13.37 -3.06 -17.92
C GLY A 36 -12.70 -2.17 -16.86
N GLN A 37 -12.75 -2.57 -15.58
CA GLN A 37 -12.21 -1.81 -14.44
C GLN A 37 -11.10 -2.57 -13.69
N MET A 38 -10.80 -3.79 -14.11
CA MET A 38 -9.80 -4.66 -13.47
C MET A 38 -8.45 -4.67 -14.22
N LEU A 39 -7.51 -5.44 -13.67
CA LEU A 39 -6.19 -5.70 -14.24
C LEU A 39 -5.38 -4.40 -14.46
N TRP A 40 -4.82 -4.21 -15.65
CA TRP A 40 -3.94 -3.10 -15.99
C TRP A 40 -4.66 -1.74 -16.05
N LYS A 41 -6.00 -1.74 -16.12
CA LYS A 41 -6.80 -0.50 -16.13
C LYS A 41 -6.96 0.13 -14.75
N ARG A 42 -6.48 -0.55 -13.69
CA ARG A 42 -6.39 0.05 -12.36
C ARG A 42 -5.29 1.11 -12.35
N PRO A 43 -5.49 2.22 -11.63
CA PRO A 43 -4.42 3.17 -11.35
C PRO A 43 -3.18 2.45 -10.80
N GLN A 44 -2.02 2.75 -11.36
CA GLN A 44 -0.75 2.16 -10.95
C GLN A 44 -0.23 2.81 -9.67
N ASN A 45 0.55 2.07 -8.89
CA ASN A 45 1.11 2.55 -7.63
C ASN A 45 1.98 3.80 -7.78
N ARG A 46 2.66 3.95 -8.92
CA ARG A 46 3.28 5.22 -9.34
C ARG A 46 2.23 6.00 -10.11
N PHE A 47 1.85 7.17 -9.60
CA PHE A 47 0.86 7.99 -10.27
C PHE A 47 1.43 8.55 -11.58
N GLU A 48 0.69 8.43 -12.67
CA GLU A 48 1.21 8.68 -14.01
C GLU A 48 1.27 10.19 -14.31
N GLU A 49 0.37 10.96 -13.71
CA GLU A 49 0.17 12.37 -13.99
C GLU A 49 1.03 13.29 -13.10
N ALA A 50 1.66 12.77 -12.04
CA ALA A 50 2.52 13.56 -11.16
C ALA A 50 3.78 12.79 -10.71
N LYS A 51 4.93 13.46 -10.81
CA LYS A 51 6.21 12.92 -10.31
C LYS A 51 6.21 12.85 -8.79
N ASN A 52 6.88 11.83 -8.24
CA ASN A 52 7.05 11.61 -6.80
C ASN A 52 5.72 11.45 -6.04
N LEU A 53 4.64 11.09 -6.75
CA LEU A 53 3.35 10.75 -6.15
C LEU A 53 3.10 9.25 -6.31
N TYR A 54 2.78 8.60 -5.20
CA TYR A 54 2.45 7.19 -5.15
C TYR A 54 1.10 7.02 -4.48
N ILE A 55 0.30 6.11 -5.03
CA ILE A 55 -1.04 5.80 -4.52
C ILE A 55 -1.06 4.37 -3.99
N VAL A 56 -1.95 4.10 -3.03
CA VAL A 56 -2.05 2.82 -2.33
C VAL A 56 -3.50 2.58 -1.92
N GLY A 57 -3.92 1.32 -1.91
CA GLY A 57 -5.22 0.90 -1.37
C GLY A 57 -6.04 0.06 -2.36
N GLY A 58 -7.30 -0.19 -2.03
CA GLY A 58 -8.15 -1.16 -2.74
C GLY A 58 -8.59 -0.74 -4.15
N GLY A 59 -8.45 0.54 -4.49
CA GLY A 59 -8.67 1.06 -5.85
C GLY A 59 -7.42 0.98 -6.73
N THR A 60 -6.24 0.85 -6.12
CA THR A 60 -4.94 0.80 -6.81
C THR A 60 -4.62 -0.63 -7.21
N HIS A 61 -3.71 -0.81 -8.15
CA HIS A 61 -3.09 -2.11 -8.39
C HIS A 61 -2.51 -2.69 -7.06
N PRO A 62 -2.64 -4.01 -6.79
CA PRO A 62 -3.26 -5.05 -7.63
C PRO A 62 -4.78 -5.18 -7.50
N GLY A 63 -5.41 -4.66 -6.44
CA GLY A 63 -6.84 -4.84 -6.25
C GLY A 63 -7.38 -4.47 -4.88
N SER A 64 -8.64 -4.82 -4.67
CA SER A 64 -9.35 -4.72 -3.38
C SER A 64 -9.27 -6.02 -2.58
N GLY A 65 -9.50 -5.91 -1.26
CA GLY A 65 -9.31 -6.97 -0.27
C GLY A 65 -8.03 -6.78 0.55
N LEU A 66 -7.99 -7.30 1.79
CA LEU A 66 -6.85 -7.07 2.69
C LEU A 66 -5.50 -7.52 2.09
N PRO A 67 -5.36 -8.73 1.51
CA PRO A 67 -4.07 -9.17 0.97
C PRO A 67 -3.55 -8.26 -0.15
N THR A 68 -4.42 -7.84 -1.06
CA THR A 68 -4.07 -6.99 -2.21
C THR A 68 -3.82 -5.54 -1.79
N ILE A 69 -4.52 -5.04 -0.78
CA ILE A 69 -4.25 -3.72 -0.17
C ILE A 69 -2.86 -3.71 0.46
N PHE A 70 -2.48 -4.75 1.20
CA PHE A 70 -1.14 -4.84 1.77
C PHE A 70 -0.07 -4.96 0.69
N GLU A 71 -0.31 -5.73 -0.37
CA GLU A 71 0.65 -5.80 -1.49
C GLU A 71 0.75 -4.46 -2.23
N SER A 72 -0.36 -3.73 -2.40
CA SER A 72 -0.34 -2.36 -2.92
C SER A 72 0.56 -1.46 -2.08
N ALA A 73 0.46 -1.54 -0.75
CA ALA A 73 1.31 -0.77 0.16
C ALA A 73 2.79 -1.14 0.02
N ARG A 74 3.08 -2.45 -0.09
CA ARG A 74 4.44 -2.95 -0.32
C ARG A 74 5.01 -2.45 -1.63
N ILE A 75 4.27 -2.52 -2.73
CA ILE A 75 4.69 -2.02 -4.05
C ILE A 75 4.97 -0.52 -3.99
N SER A 76 4.04 0.29 -3.48
CA SER A 76 4.21 1.74 -3.40
C SER A 76 5.43 2.14 -2.55
N SER A 77 5.63 1.47 -1.42
CA SER A 77 6.78 1.70 -0.54
C SER A 77 8.10 1.39 -1.24
N LYS A 78 8.18 0.26 -1.95
CA LYS A 78 9.37 -0.13 -2.71
C LYS A 78 9.67 0.83 -3.85
N LEU A 79 8.66 1.29 -4.57
CA LEU A 79 8.82 2.27 -5.66
C LEU A 79 9.34 3.61 -5.13
N LEU A 80 8.77 4.11 -4.03
CA LEU A 80 9.23 5.32 -3.36
C LEU A 80 10.69 5.20 -2.91
N LEU A 81 11.05 4.12 -2.22
CA LEU A 81 12.41 3.90 -1.74
C LEU A 81 13.41 3.77 -2.88
N ALA A 82 13.05 3.06 -3.95
CA ALA A 82 13.89 2.94 -5.13
C ALA A 82 14.13 4.30 -5.80
N ASP A 83 13.10 5.13 -5.93
CA ASP A 83 13.25 6.47 -6.52
C ASP A 83 14.06 7.43 -5.62
N LEU A 84 14.02 7.23 -4.29
CA LEU A 84 14.90 7.92 -3.33
C LEU A 84 16.32 7.34 -3.26
N GLY A 85 16.59 6.21 -3.92
CA GLY A 85 17.87 5.50 -3.83
C GLY A 85 18.15 4.91 -2.44
N LEU A 86 17.11 4.65 -1.64
CA LEU A 86 17.21 4.11 -0.29
C LEU A 86 17.08 2.57 -0.29
N ASP A 87 17.90 1.92 0.52
CA ASP A 87 17.87 0.48 0.74
C ASP A 87 17.71 0.19 2.24
N PRO A 88 16.48 0.30 2.79
CA PRO A 88 16.26 0.07 4.21
C PRO A 88 16.30 -1.42 4.54
N ASP A 89 16.71 -1.74 5.77
CA ASP A 89 16.62 -3.08 6.31
C ASP A 89 15.16 -3.48 6.54
N TRP A 90 14.71 -4.58 5.92
CA TRP A 90 13.38 -5.16 6.09
C TRP A 90 13.45 -6.41 6.97
N ASN A 91 14.14 -6.34 8.11
CA ASN A 91 14.38 -7.49 8.99
C ASN A 91 15.02 -8.66 8.23
N GLY A 92 15.99 -8.38 7.36
CA GLY A 92 16.66 -9.39 6.53
C GLY A 92 15.92 -9.82 5.26
N LEU A 93 14.76 -9.23 4.95
CA LEU A 93 14.07 -9.46 3.67
C LEU A 93 14.58 -8.51 2.58
N SER A 94 14.61 -8.96 1.33
CA SER A 94 14.93 -8.09 0.20
C SER A 94 13.85 -7.02 0.01
N ASN A 95 14.28 -5.76 -0.12
CA ASN A 95 13.41 -4.64 -0.44
C ASN A 95 12.91 -4.63 -1.89
N TRP A 96 13.31 -5.60 -2.72
CA TRP A 96 13.03 -5.58 -4.14
C TRP A 96 12.44 -6.91 -4.63
N PHE A 97 11.69 -6.85 -5.72
CA PHE A 97 11.14 -8.04 -6.37
C PHE A 97 12.27 -8.71 -7.18
N PRO A 98 12.68 -9.95 -6.86
CA PRO A 98 13.82 -10.60 -7.51
C PRO A 98 13.70 -10.63 -9.05
N GLU A 99 12.49 -10.82 -9.54
CA GLU A 99 12.12 -10.93 -10.95
C GLU A 99 11.95 -9.59 -11.68
N VAL A 100 11.94 -8.45 -10.97
CA VAL A 100 11.71 -7.13 -11.56
C VAL A 100 13.01 -6.34 -11.60
N LYS A 101 13.29 -5.64 -12.71
CA LYS A 101 14.44 -4.73 -12.77
C LYS A 101 14.21 -3.48 -11.92
N LYS A 102 15.17 -3.11 -11.07
CA LYS A 102 15.14 -1.83 -10.33
C LYS A 102 15.00 -0.66 -11.32
N PRO A 103 14.09 0.30 -11.07
CA PRO A 103 14.00 1.51 -11.89
C PRO A 103 15.34 2.25 -11.84
N LYS A 104 15.72 2.86 -12.97
CA LYS A 104 16.92 3.71 -13.01
C LYS A 104 16.62 4.95 -12.17
N VAL A 105 17.27 5.05 -11.01
CA VAL A 105 17.19 6.23 -10.16
C VAL A 105 17.61 7.44 -11.01
N SER A 106 16.69 8.38 -11.25
CA SER A 106 17.09 9.66 -11.82
C SER A 106 17.88 10.37 -10.74
N THR A 107 19.19 10.50 -10.92
CA THR A 107 20.08 11.24 -10.03
C THR A 107 19.65 12.71 -9.98
N GLN A 108 18.66 13.03 -9.17
CA GLN A 108 18.46 14.38 -8.66
C GLN A 108 19.35 14.47 -7.43
N ASN A 109 20.43 15.24 -7.56
CA ASN A 109 21.43 15.49 -6.55
C ASN A 109 20.79 15.70 -5.16
N SER A 110 20.91 14.70 -4.28
CA SER A 110 20.86 14.93 -2.84
C SER A 110 22.07 14.25 -2.23
N GLY A 111 23.15 15.02 -2.09
CA GLY A 111 24.31 14.63 -1.31
C GLY A 111 23.91 14.52 0.15
N SER A 112 23.44 13.34 0.57
CA SER A 112 23.38 12.98 1.98
C SER A 112 24.62 12.13 2.29
N LYS A 113 25.60 12.77 2.94
CA LYS A 113 26.77 12.12 3.52
C LYS A 113 26.32 10.88 4.31
N LYS A 114 26.86 9.72 3.94
CA LYS A 114 26.83 8.50 4.78
C LYS A 114 27.28 8.89 6.19
N ARG A 115 26.38 8.86 7.17
CA ARG A 115 26.79 8.81 8.58
C ARG A 115 27.34 7.40 8.79
N SER A 116 28.65 7.29 8.91
CA SER A 116 29.34 6.10 9.37
C SER A 116 28.87 5.80 10.79
N HIS A 117 28.10 4.74 10.97
CA HIS A 117 27.89 4.16 12.30
C HIS A 117 29.19 3.42 12.65
N ALA A 118 30.08 4.08 13.39
CA ALA A 118 31.21 3.41 14.00
C ALA A 118 30.69 2.59 15.18
N SER A 119 30.84 1.28 15.10
CA SER A 119 30.69 0.34 16.21
C SER A 119 31.83 0.57 17.21
N GLY A 120 31.50 1.02 18.41
CA GLY A 120 32.42 1.03 19.55
C GLY A 120 32.01 -0.05 20.54
N GLU A 121 32.76 -1.16 20.57
CA GLU A 121 32.74 -2.13 21.65
C GLU A 121 33.71 -1.71 22.78
N GLY A 122 33.35 -2.02 24.03
CA GLY A 122 34.21 -1.97 25.23
C GLY A 122 33.97 -0.73 26.12
N HIS A 123 33.94 -0.79 27.44
CA HIS A 123 34.36 -1.80 28.43
C HIS A 123 33.62 -1.53 29.76
N ALA A 124 33.59 -2.54 30.62
CA ALA A 124 33.02 -2.52 31.97
C ALA A 124 33.64 -1.48 32.93
N ALA A 125 32.79 -0.94 33.81
CA ALA A 125 33.01 -0.77 35.25
C ALA A 125 31.66 -0.48 35.92
#